data_AF-A0A8J3D1H1-F1
#
_entry.id   AF-A0A8J3D1H1-F1
#
_cell.length_a   1.000
_cell.length_b   1.000
_cell.length_c   1.000
_cell.angle_alpha   90.00
_cell.angle_beta   90.00
_cell.angle_gamma   90.00
#
_symmetry.space_group_name_H-M   'P 1'
#
loop_
_entity.id
_entity.type
_entity.pdbx_description
1 polymer ?
#
loop_
_entity_poly.entity_id
_entity_poly.type
_entity_poly.pdbx_seq_one_letter_code
_entity_poly.pdbx_strand_id
1 'polypeptide(L)' 'MPAKKGFMVLNELWEKFGVGKNHLCMDCFEKRLNRKLTKDDLTKCFLNENVNPDTIKILQT' A
#
# COMPACT_ATOMS: atom_id res chain seq x y z
N MET A 1 20.44 -0.01 -3.73
CA MET A 1 19.03 -0.48 -3.69
C MET A 1 18.17 0.62 -4.27
N PRO A 2 17.34 0.40 -5.29
CA PRO A 2 16.42 1.43 -5.74
C PRO A 2 15.51 1.81 -4.56
N ALA A 3 15.29 3.12 -4.35
CA ALA A 3 14.43 3.60 -3.29
C ALA A 3 13.03 2.99 -3.45
N LYS A 4 12.65 2.08 -2.54
CA LYS A 4 11.28 1.56 -2.51
C LYS A 4 10.36 2.75 -2.21
N LYS A 5 9.56 3.15 -3.21
CA LYS A 5 8.62 4.24 -3.10
C LYS A 5 7.50 3.82 -2.13
N GLY A 6 7.04 4.76 -1.30
CA GLY A 6 5.94 4.51 -0.36
C GLY A 6 4.63 4.20 -1.07
N PHE A 7 3.66 3.69 -0.32
CA PHE A 7 2.27 3.54 -0.74
C PHE A 7 1.37 3.92 0.43
N MET A 8 0.11 4.26 0.14
CA MET A 8 -0.88 4.56 1.17
C MET A 8 -2.09 3.65 1.03
N VAL A 9 -2.46 2.98 2.11
CA VAL A 9 -3.72 2.22 2.19
C VAL A 9 -4.79 3.09 2.85
N LEU A 10 -6.05 2.65 2.83
CA LEU A 10 -7.11 3.28 3.60
C LEU A 10 -6.77 3.30 5.11
N ASN A 11 -7.19 4.35 5.80
CA ASN A 11 -6.90 4.52 7.23
C ASN A 11 -7.37 3.32 8.07
N GLU A 12 -8.58 2.82 7.81
CA GLU A 12 -9.15 1.65 8.49
C GLU A 12 -8.27 0.39 8.35
N LEU A 13 -7.63 0.22 7.19
CA LEU A 13 -6.71 -0.91 6.95
C LEU A 13 -5.38 -0.68 7.67
N TRP A 14 -4.86 0.55 7.67
CA TRP A 14 -3.64 0.88 8.41
C TRP A 14 -3.81 0.74 9.92
N GLU A 15 -4.94 1.17 10.47
CA GLU A 15 -5.26 1.05 11.90
C GLU A 15 -5.35 -0.41 12.34
N LYS A 16 -5.90 -1.28 11.48
CA LYS A 16 -6.10 -2.70 11.80
C LYS A 16 -4.87 -3.57 11.54
N PHE A 17 -4.13 -3.33 10.45
CA PHE A 17 -3.07 -4.22 9.97
C PHE A 17 -1.69 -3.56 9.90
N GLY A 18 -1.60 -2.25 10.13
CA GLY A 18 -0.34 -1.52 10.13
C GLY A 18 0.53 -1.81 11.35
N VAL A 19 1.51 -0.93 11.55
CA VAL A 19 2.46 -0.99 12.68
C VAL A 19 2.32 0.21 13.62
N GLY A 20 1.31 1.06 13.40
CA GLY A 20 1.02 2.27 14.18
C GLY A 20 2.02 3.41 13.96
N LYS A 21 3.33 3.12 13.92
CA LYS A 21 4.41 4.08 13.67
C LYS A 21 5.42 3.50 12.68
N ASN A 22 6.11 4.38 11.95
CA ASN A 22 7.06 4.04 10.87
C ASN A 22 6.38 3.42 9.64
N HIS A 23 7.20 2.94 8.71
CA HIS A 23 6.75 2.41 7.43
C HIS A 23 6.64 0.89 7.47
N LEU A 24 5.69 0.35 6.73
CA LEU A 24 5.60 -1.07 6.43
C LEU A 24 5.73 -1.26 4.92
N CYS A 25 6.50 -2.24 4.46
CA CYS A 25 6.53 -2.55 3.04
C CYS A 25 5.24 -3.26 2.61
N MET A 26 4.95 -3.23 1.30
CA MET A 26 3.77 -3.85 0.71
C MET A 26 3.67 -5.34 1.07
N ASP A 27 4.74 -6.10 0.87
CA ASP A 27 4.77 -7.54 1.19
C ASP A 27 4.45 -7.83 2.66
N CYS A 28 4.96 -7.00 3.59
CA CYS A 28 4.68 -7.15 5.01
C CYS A 28 3.24 -6.78 5.36
N PHE A 29 2.67 -5.77 4.68
CA PHE A 29 1.27 -5.39 4.87
C PHE A 29 0.32 -6.49 4.37
N GLU A 30 0.57 -7.03 3.18
CA GLU A 30 -0.20 -8.14 2.60
C GLU A 30 -0.18 -9.41 3.46
N LYS A 31 0.99 -9.73 4.06
CA LYS A 31 1.10 -10.84 5.01
C LYS A 31 0.21 -10.63 6.25
N ARG A 32 0.10 -9.41 6.75
CA ARG A 32 -0.76 -9.08 7.91
C ARG A 32 -2.23 -9.04 7.53
N LEU A 33 -2.54 -8.56 6.33
CA LEU A 33 -3.88 -8.54 5.75
C LEU A 33 -4.39 -9.94 5.37
N ASN A 34 -3.47 -10.91 5.25
CA ASN A 34 -3.72 -12.28 4.80
C ASN A 34 -4.33 -12.37 3.39
N ARG A 35 -3.97 -11.41 2.51
CA ARG A 35 -4.28 -11.40 1.08
C ARG A 35 -3.45 -10.34 0.37
N LYS A 36 -3.46 -10.37 -0.97
CA LYS A 36 -2.90 -9.30 -1.80
C LYS A 36 -3.74 -8.02 -1.71
N LEU A 37 -3.07 -6.88 -1.86
CA LEU A 37 -3.74 -5.59 -1.97
C LEU A 37 -4.51 -5.51 -3.29
N THR A 38 -5.69 -4.91 -3.24
CA THR A 38 -6.51 -4.57 -4.41
C THR A 38 -6.64 -3.05 -4.53
N LYS A 39 -7.21 -2.58 -5.64
CA LYS A 39 -7.48 -1.15 -5.85
C LYS A 39 -8.32 -0.52 -4.74
N ASP A 40 -9.23 -1.28 -4.14
CA ASP A 40 -10.15 -0.80 -3.11
C ASP A 40 -9.46 -0.60 -1.75
N ASP A 41 -8.24 -1.15 -1.57
CA ASP A 41 -7.45 -0.95 -0.35
C ASP A 41 -6.60 0.31 -0.38
N LEU A 42 -6.40 0.89 -1.57
CA LEU A 42 -5.46 1.98 -1.79
C LEU A 42 -6.16 3.32 -1.60
N THR A 43 -5.52 4.21 -0.84
CA THR A 43 -5.98 5.59 -0.75
C THR A 43 -5.83 6.27 -2.11
N LYS A 44 -6.87 6.97 -2.56
CA LYS A 44 -6.80 7.79 -3.78
C LYS A 44 -5.89 9.00 -3.57
N CYS A 45 -4.64 8.89 -3.99
CA CYS A 45 -3.65 9.96 -3.84
C CYS A 45 -2.56 9.89 -4.92
N PHE A 46 -1.91 11.04 -5.15
CA PHE A 46 -0.85 11.17 -6.15
C PHE A 46 0.28 10.14 -6.02
N LEU A 47 0.63 9.77 -4.78
CA LEU A 47 1.66 8.76 -4.51
C LEU A 47 1.32 7.40 -5.12
N ASN A 48 0.08 6.94 -4.92
CA ASN A 48 -0.37 5.65 -5.42
C ASN A 48 -0.63 5.67 -6.93
N GLU A 49 -1.11 6.80 -7.45
CA GLU A 49 -1.55 6.93 -8.85
C GLU A 49 -0.41 7.26 -9.82
N ASN A 50 0.68 7.90 -9.36
CA ASN A 50 1.71 8.46 -10.27
C ASN A 50 3.15 8.17 -9.86
N VAL A 51 3.39 7.77 -8.61
CA VAL A 51 4.76 7.67 -8.10
C VAL A 51 5.18 6.21 -7.96
N ASN A 52 4.41 5.37 -7.28
CA ASN A 52 4.76 3.98 -7.00
C ASN A 52 4.28 3.03 -8.13
N PRO A 53 5.20 2.38 -8.87
CA PRO A 53 4.83 1.49 -9.99
C PRO A 53 3.96 0.30 -9.59
N ASP A 54 4.08 -0.19 -8.35
CA ASP A 54 3.32 -1.37 -7.92
C ASP A 54 1.86 -1.01 -7.65
N THR A 55 1.60 0.15 -7.01
CA THR A 55 0.24 0.63 -6.81
C THR A 55 -0.41 1.04 -8.13
N ILE A 56 0.35 1.60 -9.07
CA ILE A 56 -0.16 1.93 -10.42
C ILE A 56 -0.69 0.66 -11.11
N LYS A 57 0.05 -0.45 -11.04
CA LYS A 57 -0.39 -1.73 -11.60
C LYS A 57 -1.67 -2.25 -10.93
N ILE A 58 -1.73 -2.19 -9.60
CA ILE A 58 -2.92 -2.61 -8.84
C ILE A 58 -4.16 -1.79 -9.23
N LEU A 59 -4.00 -0.50 -9.52
CA LEU A 59 -5.11 0.37 -9.94
C LEU A 59 -5.59 0.10 -11.38
N GLN A 60 -4.81 -0.63 -12.19
CA GLN A 60 -5.14 -0.97 -13.58
C GLN A 60 -5.73 -2.39 -13.73
N THR A 61 -5.73 -3.19 -12.66
CA THR A 61 -6.37 -4.51 -12.58
C THR A 61 -7.79 -4.45 -12.03
#